data_AF-A0A256B950-F1
#
_entry.id   AF-A0A256B950-F1
#
_cell.length_a   1.000
_cell.length_b   1.000
_cell.length_c   1.000
_cell.angle_alpha   90.00
_cell.angle_beta   90.00
_cell.angle_gamma   90.00
#
_symmetry.space_group_name_H-M   'P 1'
#
loop_
_entity.id
_entity.type
_entity.pdbx_description
1 polymer ?
#
loop_
_entity_poly.entity_id
_entity_poly.type
_entity_poly.pdbx_seq_one_letter_code
_entity_poly.pdbx_strand_id
1 'polypeptide(L)'
;MAIAGNSDNNIVKQTITGNGYYQFDIDGTIFSSDRNSASFWQSLDGATSTSVVGINFDGGLGEDTIIVGSQEYNQGFGVISDDTIQIQGEFYSESVFFKGKDIINQGSIIASNVTAEFSNSYTDDAEAKITAINGGSILLNGGKTSDLQATGQFLATGVTGGKIDFRGKTVSLRGANLDASGENGGGTVLIGGDYQGVDLTSLGTLSNAQSTFVDKYSNINANALTSEDGGKVIIWSDGDTDFRGNINVRGGIETGDGGFVEISGKQNLNFVGKVDVDATNGKQGSILFDPEDIIINADDGNDETFDVSNINKLKGNITLSATNNITLNTNAYFVPSRGTLTLQADSDLNGAGSVSLLGYLWAGLRNINISGASITANNGGSISTDATVGDSGNITPFPL
;
A
#
# COMPACT_ATOMS: atom_id res chain seq x y z
N MET A 1 19.75 -23.96 -8.59
CA MET A 1 21.15 -24.32 -8.28
C MET A 1 21.50 -23.81 -6.89
N ALA A 2 22.58 -24.31 -6.27
CA ALA A 2 23.07 -23.83 -4.97
C ALA A 2 24.51 -23.34 -5.10
N ILE A 3 24.81 -22.19 -4.50
CA ILE A 3 26.16 -21.59 -4.42
C ILE A 3 26.43 -21.35 -2.94
N ALA A 4 27.60 -21.76 -2.46
CA ALA A 4 28.02 -21.58 -1.07
C ALA A 4 29.23 -20.63 -1.01
N GLY A 5 29.13 -19.62 -0.16
CA GLY A 5 30.15 -18.63 0.18
C GLY A 5 31.06 -19.09 1.33
N ASN A 6 31.83 -18.15 1.87
CA ASN A 6 32.78 -18.40 2.95
C ASN A 6 32.56 -17.42 4.11
N SER A 7 33.63 -16.97 4.80
CA SER A 7 33.50 -15.96 5.86
C SER A 7 33.86 -14.55 5.40
N ASP A 8 34.22 -14.39 4.13
CA ASP A 8 34.53 -13.12 3.50
C ASP A 8 33.25 -12.54 2.88
N ASN A 9 33.22 -11.22 2.67
CA ASN A 9 32.11 -10.58 1.97
C ASN A 9 32.38 -10.62 0.45
N ASN A 10 31.49 -11.22 -0.31
CA ASN A 10 31.58 -11.37 -1.75
C ASN A 10 30.47 -10.61 -2.48
N ILE A 11 30.82 -10.12 -3.67
CA ILE A 11 29.85 -9.66 -4.66
C ILE A 11 29.76 -10.72 -5.74
N VAL A 12 28.57 -11.32 -5.88
CA VAL A 12 28.28 -12.37 -6.85
C VAL A 12 27.40 -11.81 -7.95
N LYS A 13 27.94 -11.55 -9.13
CA LYS A 13 27.15 -11.10 -10.29
C LYS A 13 26.77 -12.28 -11.16
N GLN A 14 25.48 -12.48 -11.32
CA GLN A 14 24.94 -13.50 -12.19
C GLN A 14 24.57 -12.90 -13.56
N THR A 15 25.03 -13.55 -14.63
CA THR A 15 24.69 -13.23 -16.03
C THR A 15 24.33 -14.49 -16.82
N ILE A 16 23.70 -14.28 -17.99
CA ILE A 16 23.49 -15.33 -19.00
C ILE A 16 24.29 -14.94 -20.25
N THR A 17 25.11 -15.87 -20.74
CA THR A 17 25.87 -15.70 -21.97
C THR A 17 24.96 -15.70 -23.20
N GLY A 18 25.44 -15.17 -24.33
CA GLY A 18 24.69 -15.19 -25.60
C GLY A 18 24.31 -16.59 -26.10
N ASN A 19 24.95 -17.65 -25.59
CA ASN A 19 24.64 -19.05 -25.90
C ASN A 19 23.71 -19.71 -24.86
N GLY A 20 23.15 -18.94 -23.92
CA GLY A 20 22.15 -19.41 -22.95
C GLY A 20 22.70 -20.09 -21.70
N TYR A 21 24.02 -20.09 -21.50
CA TYR A 21 24.67 -20.63 -20.30
C TYR A 21 24.83 -19.57 -19.23
N TYR A 22 24.66 -19.98 -17.98
CA TYR A 22 24.90 -19.17 -16.80
C TYR A 22 26.38 -18.87 -16.59
N GLN A 23 26.64 -17.64 -16.14
CA GLN A 23 27.93 -17.21 -15.62
C GLN A 23 27.75 -16.50 -14.27
N PHE A 24 28.69 -16.75 -13.38
CA PHE A 24 28.80 -16.09 -12.08
C PHE A 24 30.18 -15.45 -11.98
N ASP A 25 30.22 -14.15 -11.74
CA ASP A 25 31.42 -13.41 -11.37
C ASP A 25 31.43 -13.26 -9.86
N ILE A 26 32.35 -13.96 -9.19
CA ILE A 26 32.56 -13.88 -7.74
C ILE A 26 33.86 -13.10 -7.54
N ASP A 27 33.74 -11.85 -7.12
CA ASP A 27 34.87 -10.94 -6.87
C ASP A 27 35.90 -10.85 -8.01
N GLY A 28 35.43 -10.84 -9.26
CA GLY A 28 36.25 -10.78 -10.48
C GLY A 28 36.61 -12.14 -11.07
N THR A 29 36.25 -13.25 -10.41
CA THR A 29 36.51 -14.60 -10.90
C THR A 29 35.27 -15.18 -11.56
N ILE A 30 35.38 -15.51 -12.85
CA ILE A 30 34.26 -16.06 -13.64
C ILE A 30 34.16 -17.58 -13.48
N PHE A 31 32.94 -18.05 -13.20
CA PHE A 31 32.50 -19.44 -13.20
C PHE A 31 31.37 -19.63 -14.22
N SER A 32 31.43 -20.66 -15.04
CA SER A 32 30.55 -20.87 -16.20
C SER A 32 29.89 -22.25 -16.18
N SER A 33 28.63 -22.34 -16.58
CA SER A 33 27.94 -23.63 -16.79
C SER A 33 28.24 -24.29 -18.14
N ASP A 34 28.81 -23.55 -19.09
CA ASP A 34 29.24 -24.08 -20.39
C ASP A 34 30.50 -24.95 -20.24
N ARG A 35 30.40 -26.24 -20.58
CA ARG A 35 31.52 -27.20 -20.59
C ARG A 35 32.67 -26.81 -21.51
N ASN A 36 32.42 -25.96 -22.50
CA ASN A 36 33.44 -25.49 -23.44
C ASN A 36 34.15 -24.22 -22.96
N SER A 37 33.69 -23.62 -21.86
CA SER A 37 34.30 -22.41 -21.28
C SER A 37 35.58 -22.74 -20.53
N ALA A 38 36.58 -21.87 -20.63
CA ALA A 38 37.80 -21.95 -19.81
C ALA A 38 37.50 -21.77 -18.30
N SER A 39 36.35 -21.17 -17.98
CA SER A 39 35.81 -20.96 -16.63
C SER A 39 34.79 -22.02 -16.23
N PHE A 40 34.73 -23.17 -16.91
CA PHE A 40 33.75 -24.21 -16.61
C PHE A 40 33.82 -24.65 -15.15
N TRP A 41 32.68 -24.63 -14.47
CA TRP A 41 32.54 -25.11 -13.10
C TRP A 41 31.55 -26.26 -13.05
N GLN A 42 32.04 -27.43 -12.63
CA GLN A 42 31.26 -28.67 -12.63
C GLN A 42 29.96 -28.57 -11.82
N SER A 43 29.93 -27.77 -10.76
CA SER A 43 28.72 -27.55 -9.94
C SER A 43 27.59 -26.84 -10.69
N LEU A 44 27.90 -26.16 -11.80
CA LEU A 44 26.95 -25.44 -12.65
C LEU A 44 26.61 -26.19 -13.93
N ASP A 45 27.14 -27.39 -14.13
CA ASP A 45 27.13 -28.08 -15.42
C ASP A 45 25.74 -28.17 -16.06
N GLY A 46 25.59 -27.63 -17.27
CA GLY A 46 24.34 -27.67 -18.03
C GLY A 46 23.24 -26.73 -17.52
N ALA A 47 23.53 -25.86 -16.55
CA ALA A 47 22.60 -24.82 -16.13
C ALA A 47 22.38 -23.80 -17.25
N THR A 48 21.11 -23.64 -17.65
CA THR A 48 20.66 -22.73 -18.71
C THR A 48 19.34 -22.08 -18.29
N SER A 49 18.88 -21.06 -19.02
CA SER A 49 17.58 -20.42 -18.74
C SER A 49 16.39 -21.38 -18.86
N THR A 50 16.53 -22.54 -19.51
CA THR A 50 15.45 -23.53 -19.61
C THR A 50 15.53 -24.62 -18.56
N SER A 51 16.69 -24.82 -17.92
CA SER A 51 16.89 -25.88 -16.93
C SER A 51 16.87 -25.40 -15.48
N VAL A 52 17.01 -24.09 -15.24
CA VAL A 52 17.06 -23.50 -13.90
C VAL A 52 15.71 -22.87 -13.53
N VAL A 53 15.15 -23.31 -12.41
CA VAL A 53 13.93 -22.74 -11.77
C VAL A 53 14.27 -21.79 -10.62
N GLY A 54 15.56 -21.61 -10.31
CA GLY A 54 16.00 -20.65 -9.31
C GLY A 54 17.45 -20.77 -8.86
N ILE A 55 17.88 -19.76 -8.12
CA ILE A 55 19.20 -19.62 -7.50
C ILE A 55 19.02 -19.64 -5.99
N ASN A 56 19.80 -20.48 -5.31
CA ASN A 56 19.93 -20.46 -3.86
C ASN A 56 21.38 -20.10 -3.52
N PHE A 57 21.59 -18.96 -2.89
CA PHE A 57 22.89 -18.45 -2.49
C PHE A 57 22.98 -18.49 -0.96
N ASP A 58 23.92 -19.27 -0.45
CA ASP A 58 24.26 -19.38 0.97
C ASP A 58 25.58 -18.64 1.14
N GLY A 59 25.56 -17.37 1.56
CA GLY A 59 26.75 -16.53 1.76
C GLY A 59 27.68 -17.05 2.86
N GLY A 60 27.13 -17.82 3.80
CA GLY A 60 27.88 -18.43 4.87
C GLY A 60 27.94 -17.52 6.09
N LEU A 61 29.12 -16.95 6.39
CA LEU A 61 29.29 -16.06 7.55
C LEU A 61 29.62 -14.61 7.15
N GLY A 62 29.75 -14.33 5.85
CA GLY A 62 29.95 -12.99 5.30
C GLY A 62 28.67 -12.15 5.31
N GLU A 63 28.79 -10.90 4.85
CA GLU A 63 27.65 -10.09 4.39
C GLU A 63 27.72 -9.99 2.87
N ASP A 64 27.04 -10.91 2.20
CA ASP A 64 27.18 -11.10 0.75
C ASP A 64 26.09 -10.38 -0.05
N THR A 65 26.41 -10.10 -1.32
CA THR A 65 25.44 -9.56 -2.27
C THR A 65 25.40 -10.40 -3.54
N ILE A 66 24.23 -10.98 -3.84
CA ILE A 66 23.96 -11.54 -5.16
C ILE A 66 23.29 -10.48 -6.04
N ILE A 67 23.98 -10.08 -7.10
CA ILE A 67 23.47 -9.19 -8.14
C ILE A 67 22.91 -10.06 -9.26
N VAL A 68 21.60 -9.96 -9.50
CA VAL A 68 20.94 -10.68 -10.57
C VAL A 68 20.65 -9.77 -11.76
N GLY A 69 21.19 -10.16 -12.92
CA GLY A 69 21.01 -9.46 -14.20
C GLY A 69 19.70 -9.82 -14.90
N SER A 70 19.62 -9.55 -16.21
CA SER A 70 18.42 -9.84 -16.99
C SER A 70 18.17 -11.34 -17.16
N GLN A 71 16.89 -11.70 -17.15
CA GLN A 71 16.40 -13.06 -17.01
C GLN A 71 15.08 -13.26 -17.77
N GLU A 72 14.94 -14.36 -18.50
CA GLU A 72 13.71 -14.71 -19.20
C GLU A 72 13.39 -16.20 -19.01
N TYR A 73 12.22 -16.47 -18.43
CA TYR A 73 11.73 -17.80 -18.07
C TYR A 73 10.28 -18.00 -18.51
N ASN A 74 9.98 -19.20 -19.01
CA ASN A 74 8.61 -19.65 -19.30
C ASN A 74 8.04 -20.51 -18.16
N GLN A 75 8.52 -20.31 -16.94
CA GLN A 75 8.17 -21.06 -15.73
C GLN A 75 8.43 -20.16 -14.52
N GLY A 76 8.02 -20.56 -13.32
CA GLY A 76 8.38 -19.84 -12.09
C GLY A 76 9.89 -19.81 -11.84
N PHE A 77 10.38 -18.67 -11.33
CA PHE A 77 11.80 -18.47 -11.01
C PHE A 77 11.99 -17.88 -9.61
N GLY A 78 12.87 -18.50 -8.81
CA GLY A 78 13.18 -18.07 -7.45
C GLY A 78 14.63 -17.62 -7.25
N VAL A 79 14.86 -16.59 -6.45
CA VAL A 79 16.20 -16.26 -5.91
C VAL A 79 16.11 -16.21 -4.40
N ILE A 80 16.91 -17.04 -3.74
CA ILE A 80 17.01 -17.11 -2.29
C ILE A 80 18.44 -16.76 -1.91
N SER A 81 18.60 -15.87 -0.94
CA SER A 81 19.84 -15.55 -0.27
C SER A 81 19.61 -15.39 1.22
N ASP A 82 20.60 -15.75 2.02
CA ASP A 82 20.68 -15.43 3.45
C ASP A 82 21.02 -13.96 3.73
N ASP A 83 21.63 -13.24 2.77
CA ASP A 83 21.92 -11.80 2.85
C ASP A 83 21.23 -10.98 1.74
N THR A 84 21.98 -10.23 0.93
CA THR A 84 21.45 -9.18 0.06
C THR A 84 21.19 -9.70 -1.34
N ILE A 85 19.98 -9.45 -1.85
CA ILE A 85 19.64 -9.63 -3.26
C ILE A 85 19.53 -8.26 -3.91
N GLN A 86 20.28 -8.05 -5.00
CA GLN A 86 20.21 -6.84 -5.80
C GLN A 86 19.74 -7.17 -7.22
N ILE A 87 18.63 -6.56 -7.64
CA ILE A 87 17.99 -6.80 -8.94
C ILE A 87 18.35 -5.63 -9.86
N GLN A 88 19.10 -5.85 -10.93
CA GLN A 88 19.53 -4.79 -11.85
C GLN A 88 19.03 -4.95 -13.28
N GLY A 89 18.57 -6.15 -13.67
CA GLY A 89 18.13 -6.44 -15.02
C GLY A 89 16.62 -6.41 -15.23
N GLU A 90 16.22 -6.87 -16.40
CA GLU A 90 14.82 -7.17 -16.71
C GLU A 90 14.55 -8.65 -16.43
N PHE A 91 13.61 -8.92 -15.54
CA PHE A 91 13.10 -10.25 -15.23
C PHE A 91 11.77 -10.46 -15.92
N TYR A 92 11.68 -11.49 -16.75
CA TYR A 92 10.43 -11.99 -17.31
C TYR A 92 10.23 -13.44 -16.89
N SER A 93 9.10 -13.76 -16.27
CA SER A 93 8.82 -15.09 -15.74
C SER A 93 7.31 -15.32 -15.61
N GLU A 94 6.84 -16.56 -15.49
CA GLU A 94 5.44 -16.81 -15.14
C GLU A 94 5.14 -16.32 -13.71
N SER A 95 6.05 -16.61 -12.78
CA SER A 95 6.05 -16.12 -11.41
C SER A 95 7.48 -15.87 -10.93
N VAL A 96 7.65 -14.93 -10.00
CA VAL A 96 8.95 -14.60 -9.42
C VAL A 96 8.85 -14.61 -7.90
N PHE A 97 9.85 -15.24 -7.27
CA PHE A 97 9.99 -15.28 -5.82
C PHE A 97 11.39 -14.84 -5.41
N PHE A 98 11.48 -13.83 -4.55
CA PHE A 98 12.73 -13.43 -3.89
C PHE A 98 12.63 -13.70 -2.39
N LYS A 99 13.72 -14.19 -1.80
CA LYS A 99 13.85 -14.28 -0.35
C LYS A 99 15.25 -13.88 0.07
N GLY A 100 15.37 -12.80 0.84
CA GLY A 100 16.63 -12.23 1.29
C GLY A 100 16.56 -11.72 2.72
N LYS A 101 17.69 -11.29 3.27
CA LYS A 101 17.71 -10.37 4.41
C LYS A 101 17.38 -8.96 3.94
N ASP A 102 18.10 -8.51 2.91
CA ASP A 102 17.93 -7.23 2.25
C ASP A 102 17.61 -7.46 0.77
N ILE A 103 16.63 -6.72 0.23
CA ILE A 103 16.29 -6.76 -1.19
C ILE A 103 16.33 -5.35 -1.74
N ILE A 104 17.15 -5.15 -2.77
CA ILE A 104 17.32 -3.88 -3.48
C ILE A 104 16.90 -4.09 -4.92
N ASN A 105 15.84 -3.40 -5.34
CA ASN A 105 15.35 -3.46 -6.71
C ASN A 105 15.71 -2.19 -7.49
N GLN A 106 16.51 -2.37 -8.53
CA GLN A 106 16.97 -1.32 -9.43
C GLN A 106 16.63 -1.65 -10.90
N GLY A 107 15.83 -2.69 -11.11
CA GLY A 107 15.52 -3.25 -12.42
C GLY A 107 14.02 -3.27 -12.71
N SER A 108 13.64 -4.09 -13.68
CA SER A 108 12.25 -4.32 -14.06
C SER A 108 11.88 -5.79 -13.86
N ILE A 109 10.74 -6.06 -13.24
CA ILE A 109 10.23 -7.42 -12.97
C ILE A 109 8.86 -7.54 -13.60
N ILE A 110 8.67 -8.53 -14.47
CA ILE A 110 7.43 -8.79 -15.19
C ILE A 110 7.03 -10.25 -14.97
N ALA A 111 5.92 -10.48 -14.28
CA ALA A 111 5.39 -11.82 -14.04
C ALA A 111 3.89 -11.79 -13.78
N SER A 112 3.21 -12.93 -13.68
CA SER A 112 1.81 -12.95 -13.20
C SER A 112 1.74 -12.80 -11.68
N ASN A 113 2.74 -13.30 -10.96
CA ASN A 113 2.83 -13.16 -9.50
C ASN A 113 4.27 -12.84 -9.11
N VAL A 114 4.46 -11.79 -8.33
CA VAL A 114 5.76 -11.37 -7.80
C VAL A 114 5.67 -11.36 -6.28
N THR A 115 6.54 -12.13 -5.63
CA THR A 115 6.66 -12.14 -4.18
C THR A 115 8.11 -11.84 -3.79
N ALA A 116 8.30 -10.90 -2.87
CA ALA A 116 9.59 -10.67 -2.22
C ALA A 116 9.42 -10.79 -0.71
N GLU A 117 10.10 -11.76 -0.10
CA GLU A 117 10.20 -11.93 1.34
C GLU A 117 11.55 -11.39 1.84
N PHE A 118 11.53 -10.48 2.80
CA PHE A 118 12.74 -9.92 3.38
C PHE A 118 12.66 -9.92 4.91
N SER A 119 13.80 -9.95 5.60
CA SER A 119 13.83 -9.97 7.06
C SER A 119 14.35 -8.68 7.69
N ASN A 120 15.09 -7.88 6.93
CA ASN A 120 15.62 -6.59 7.35
C ASN A 120 15.07 -5.44 6.51
N SER A 121 15.33 -5.38 5.20
CA SER A 121 14.87 -4.26 4.38
C SER A 121 14.49 -4.60 2.95
N TYR A 122 13.60 -3.77 2.39
CA TYR A 122 13.32 -3.68 0.96
C TYR A 122 13.43 -2.23 0.49
N THR A 123 14.15 -2.00 -0.61
CA THR A 123 14.30 -0.68 -1.23
C THR A 123 14.20 -0.76 -2.74
N ASP A 124 13.64 0.29 -3.35
CA ASP A 124 13.68 0.52 -4.80
C ASP A 124 14.45 1.79 -5.15
N ASP A 125 15.10 1.76 -6.31
CA ASP A 125 15.41 2.98 -7.06
C ASP A 125 14.16 3.55 -7.72
N ALA A 126 14.15 4.86 -7.98
CA ALA A 126 12.99 5.56 -8.55
C ALA A 126 12.58 5.05 -9.95
N GLU A 127 13.51 4.43 -10.69
CA GLU A 127 13.26 3.83 -12.01
C GLU A 127 12.84 2.36 -11.94
N ALA A 128 12.89 1.75 -10.75
CA ALA A 128 12.54 0.35 -10.59
C ALA A 128 11.06 0.10 -10.88
N LYS A 129 10.76 -1.04 -11.49
CA LYS A 129 9.40 -1.36 -11.94
C LYS A 129 9.05 -2.81 -11.67
N ILE A 130 7.88 -3.04 -11.09
CA ILE A 130 7.28 -4.38 -10.96
C ILE A 130 5.94 -4.38 -11.67
N THR A 131 5.76 -5.29 -12.62
CA THR A 131 4.54 -5.47 -13.41
C THR A 131 3.99 -6.88 -13.20
N ALA A 132 2.88 -6.98 -12.47
CA ALA A 132 2.03 -8.15 -12.39
C ALA A 132 1.03 -8.17 -13.56
N ILE A 133 1.26 -9.00 -14.56
CA ILE A 133 0.44 -9.06 -15.78
C ILE A 133 -0.92 -9.71 -15.54
N ASN A 134 -1.91 -9.38 -16.38
CA ASN A 134 -3.24 -10.00 -16.41
C ASN A 134 -4.02 -9.93 -15.09
N GLY A 135 -3.94 -8.81 -14.35
CA GLY A 135 -4.58 -8.71 -13.03
C GLY A 135 -3.89 -9.58 -11.97
N GLY A 136 -2.59 -9.80 -12.14
CA GLY A 136 -1.75 -10.59 -11.26
C GLY A 136 -1.54 -9.98 -9.87
N SER A 137 -0.57 -10.51 -9.11
CA SER A 137 -0.28 -10.03 -7.76
C SER A 137 1.18 -9.61 -7.53
N ILE A 138 1.35 -8.57 -6.70
CA ILE A 138 2.63 -8.10 -6.17
C ILE A 138 2.52 -8.17 -4.64
N LEU A 139 3.37 -8.96 -4.00
CA LEU A 139 3.51 -9.04 -2.55
C LEU A 139 4.95 -8.69 -2.15
N LEU A 140 5.11 -7.62 -1.38
CA LEU A 140 6.35 -7.31 -0.69
C LEU A 140 6.13 -7.55 0.79
N ASN A 141 6.77 -8.57 1.36
CA ASN A 141 6.51 -9.02 2.72
C ASN A 141 7.78 -9.06 3.58
N GLY A 142 7.88 -8.11 4.51
CA GLY A 142 8.98 -8.03 5.44
C GLY A 142 8.69 -8.57 6.87
N GLY A 143 7.47 -9.03 7.12
CA GLY A 143 7.05 -9.46 8.45
C GLY A 143 7.08 -8.33 9.51
N LYS A 144 7.34 -8.68 10.78
CA LYS A 144 7.15 -7.80 11.95
C LYS A 144 8.35 -6.89 12.28
N THR A 145 9.49 -7.08 11.63
CA THR A 145 10.76 -6.46 12.05
C THR A 145 11.40 -5.56 11.01
N SER A 146 10.96 -5.64 9.76
CA SER A 146 11.63 -5.03 8.62
C SER A 146 11.17 -3.61 8.29
N ASP A 147 11.96 -2.92 7.48
CA ASP A 147 11.60 -1.65 6.86
C ASP A 147 11.39 -1.80 5.35
N LEU A 148 10.23 -1.36 4.84
CA LEU A 148 9.94 -1.30 3.41
C LEU A 148 9.93 0.15 2.94
N GLN A 149 10.77 0.49 1.96
CA GLN A 149 10.74 1.77 1.27
C GLN A 149 10.53 1.56 -0.23
N ALA A 150 9.32 1.86 -0.71
CA ALA A 150 8.98 1.79 -2.11
C ALA A 150 9.04 3.19 -2.75
N THR A 151 9.77 3.29 -3.87
CA THR A 151 9.91 4.53 -4.65
C THR A 151 9.56 4.35 -6.13
N GLY A 152 9.51 3.11 -6.60
CA GLY A 152 9.31 2.76 -8.01
C GLY A 152 7.85 2.68 -8.47
N GLN A 153 7.65 1.94 -9.56
CA GLN A 153 6.36 1.70 -10.20
C GLN A 153 5.88 0.26 -9.96
N PHE A 154 4.65 0.09 -9.51
CA PHE A 154 4.04 -1.21 -9.24
C PHE A 154 2.71 -1.31 -9.97
N LEU A 155 2.66 -2.14 -11.00
CA LEU A 155 1.53 -2.26 -11.91
C LEU A 155 0.94 -3.65 -11.78
N ALA A 156 -0.30 -3.75 -11.31
CA ALA A 156 -1.09 -4.97 -11.28
C ALA A 156 -2.38 -4.76 -12.09
N THR A 157 -2.26 -4.35 -13.35
CA THR A 157 -3.40 -3.99 -14.20
C THR A 157 -3.90 -5.19 -15.01
N GLY A 158 -5.18 -5.16 -15.39
CA GLY A 158 -5.81 -6.27 -16.12
C GLY A 158 -7.22 -5.95 -16.61
N VAL A 159 -7.94 -6.97 -17.08
CA VAL A 159 -9.39 -6.84 -17.32
C VAL A 159 -10.08 -6.49 -16.01
N THR A 160 -9.83 -7.26 -14.96
CA THR A 160 -10.05 -6.83 -13.58
C THR A 160 -8.69 -6.47 -13.00
N GLY A 161 -8.64 -5.42 -12.21
CA GLY A 161 -7.41 -5.03 -11.52
C GLY A 161 -6.90 -6.12 -10.59
N GLY A 162 -5.59 -6.23 -10.48
CA GLY A 162 -4.88 -7.21 -9.67
C GLY A 162 -4.72 -6.78 -8.21
N LYS A 163 -3.73 -7.38 -7.53
CA LYS A 163 -3.45 -7.11 -6.11
C LYS A 163 -2.04 -6.57 -5.89
N ILE A 164 -1.92 -5.50 -5.12
CA ILE A 164 -0.64 -4.99 -4.59
C ILE A 164 -0.72 -5.04 -3.05
N ASP A 165 0.25 -5.67 -2.40
CA ASP A 165 0.23 -5.94 -0.95
C ASP A 165 1.62 -5.72 -0.33
N PHE A 166 1.79 -4.65 0.45
CA PHE A 166 3.06 -4.27 1.06
C PHE A 166 3.00 -4.38 2.58
N ARG A 167 3.93 -5.15 3.15
CA ARG A 167 4.03 -5.45 4.58
C ARG A 167 5.44 -5.25 5.10
N GLY A 168 5.52 -4.81 6.34
CA GLY A 168 6.75 -4.62 7.10
C GLY A 168 6.41 -4.04 8.46
N LYS A 169 7.40 -3.90 9.35
CA LYS A 169 7.23 -3.13 10.59
C LYS A 169 6.98 -1.66 10.27
N THR A 170 7.75 -1.12 9.33
CA THR A 170 7.52 0.20 8.76
C THR A 170 7.33 0.08 7.25
N VAL A 171 6.38 0.85 6.72
CA VAL A 171 6.07 0.89 5.28
C VAL A 171 6.08 2.34 4.83
N SER A 172 6.96 2.70 3.91
CA SER A 172 7.11 4.05 3.37
C SER A 172 6.94 4.07 1.85
N LEU A 173 5.96 4.83 1.35
CA LEU A 173 5.83 5.17 -0.07
C LEU A 173 6.38 6.58 -0.30
N ARG A 174 7.39 6.69 -1.16
CA ARG A 174 8.06 7.97 -1.48
C ARG A 174 8.13 8.18 -2.98
N GLY A 175 7.23 9.01 -3.51
CA GLY A 175 7.08 9.19 -4.96
C GLY A 175 6.62 7.92 -5.69
N ALA A 176 6.13 6.91 -4.97
CA ALA A 176 5.77 5.62 -5.55
C ALA A 176 4.49 5.72 -6.38
N ASN A 177 4.43 4.94 -7.47
CA ASN A 177 3.22 4.83 -8.29
C ASN A 177 2.69 3.40 -8.26
N LEU A 178 1.56 3.20 -7.60
CA LEU A 178 0.88 1.91 -7.49
C LEU A 178 -0.39 1.96 -8.33
N ASP A 179 -0.55 1.01 -9.25
CA ASP A 179 -1.72 0.92 -10.13
C ASP A 179 -2.25 -0.51 -10.21
N ALA A 180 -3.37 -0.74 -9.53
CA ALA A 180 -4.17 -1.95 -9.60
C ALA A 180 -5.51 -1.69 -10.32
N SER A 181 -5.57 -0.73 -11.25
CA SER A 181 -6.78 -0.45 -12.02
C SER A 181 -7.10 -1.58 -13.02
N GLY A 182 -8.37 -1.75 -13.35
CA GLY A 182 -8.84 -2.69 -14.37
C GLY A 182 -9.81 -2.07 -15.36
N GLU A 183 -9.94 -2.70 -16.53
CA GLU A 183 -10.90 -2.28 -17.55
C GLU A 183 -12.36 -2.42 -17.05
N ASN A 184 -12.66 -3.58 -16.45
CA ASN A 184 -13.94 -4.01 -15.91
C ASN A 184 -13.73 -4.47 -14.45
N GLY A 185 -13.76 -3.50 -13.52
CA GLY A 185 -13.55 -3.73 -12.10
C GLY A 185 -12.14 -3.36 -11.62
N GLY A 186 -12.09 -2.54 -10.57
CA GLY A 186 -10.83 -2.16 -9.92
C GLY A 186 -10.23 -3.28 -9.05
N GLY A 187 -8.92 -3.22 -8.86
CA GLY A 187 -8.16 -4.19 -8.06
C GLY A 187 -8.09 -3.86 -6.58
N THR A 188 -7.10 -4.43 -5.90
CA THR A 188 -6.88 -4.23 -4.45
C THR A 188 -5.46 -3.75 -4.16
N VAL A 189 -5.33 -2.72 -3.34
CA VAL A 189 -4.05 -2.25 -2.79
C VAL A 189 -4.11 -2.29 -1.27
N LEU A 190 -3.17 -3.00 -0.63
CA LEU A 190 -3.04 -3.11 0.83
C LEU A 190 -1.65 -2.63 1.25
N ILE A 191 -1.58 -1.56 2.03
CA ILE A 191 -0.33 -0.96 2.49
C ILE A 191 -0.32 -0.97 4.02
N GLY A 192 0.61 -1.73 4.57
CA GLY A 192 0.81 -1.84 6.01
C GLY A 192 -0.20 -2.73 6.74
N GLY A 193 -1.43 -2.91 6.25
CA GLY A 193 -2.45 -3.73 6.95
C GLY A 193 -3.56 -4.21 6.03
N ASP A 194 -4.56 -4.88 6.61
CA ASP A 194 -5.84 -5.17 5.97
C ASP A 194 -6.96 -4.36 6.65
N TYR A 195 -8.18 -4.50 6.17
CA TYR A 195 -9.37 -3.79 6.65
C TYR A 195 -9.47 -3.83 8.18
N GLN A 196 -9.59 -2.66 8.80
CA GLN A 196 -9.66 -2.45 10.27
C GLN A 196 -8.55 -3.16 11.07
N GLY A 197 -7.39 -3.38 10.44
CA GLY A 197 -6.25 -3.99 11.11
C GLY A 197 -6.50 -5.38 11.66
N VAL A 198 -7.35 -6.18 11.00
CA VAL A 198 -7.56 -7.58 11.36
C VAL A 198 -6.22 -8.25 11.67
N ASP A 199 -6.18 -9.01 12.76
CA ASP A 199 -4.97 -9.72 13.16
C ASP A 199 -4.62 -10.82 12.14
N LEU A 200 -3.64 -10.52 11.30
CA LEU A 200 -3.14 -11.42 10.26
C LEU A 200 -2.13 -12.44 10.78
N THR A 201 -1.74 -12.38 12.05
CA THR A 201 -0.74 -13.32 12.59
C THR A 201 -1.24 -14.76 12.59
N SER A 202 -2.56 -14.93 12.63
CA SER A 202 -3.24 -16.22 12.43
C SER A 202 -3.10 -16.80 11.02
N LEU A 203 -2.73 -15.97 10.03
CA LEU A 203 -2.51 -16.35 8.62
C LEU A 203 -1.03 -16.63 8.30
N GLY A 204 -0.13 -16.61 9.28
CA GLY A 204 1.29 -16.94 9.11
C GLY A 204 2.22 -15.71 9.16
N THR A 205 2.95 -15.45 8.07
CA THR A 205 4.03 -14.44 8.03
C THR A 205 3.54 -13.00 7.81
N LEU A 206 2.23 -12.78 7.63
CA LEU A 206 1.66 -11.45 7.46
C LEU A 206 1.45 -10.78 8.83
N SER A 207 1.74 -9.48 8.87
CA SER A 207 1.51 -8.65 10.04
C SER A 207 1.15 -7.23 9.63
N ASN A 208 0.45 -6.53 10.51
CA ASN A 208 0.25 -5.10 10.36
C ASN A 208 1.55 -4.34 10.64
N ALA A 209 1.74 -3.22 9.93
CA ALA A 209 2.79 -2.27 10.19
C ALA A 209 2.55 -1.54 11.50
N GLN A 210 3.63 -1.16 12.17
CA GLN A 210 3.57 -0.24 13.30
C GLN A 210 3.55 1.21 12.83
N SER A 211 4.13 1.50 11.66
CA SER A 211 4.07 2.83 11.04
C SER A 211 3.95 2.75 9.54
N THR A 212 3.05 3.56 8.98
CA THR A 212 2.86 3.71 7.54
C THR A 212 2.99 5.18 7.14
N PHE A 213 3.86 5.45 6.18
CA PHE A 213 4.07 6.80 5.63
C PHE A 213 3.84 6.81 4.13
N VAL A 214 3.03 7.76 3.65
CA VAL A 214 2.79 7.98 2.22
C VAL A 214 3.00 9.45 1.92
N ASP A 215 4.01 9.76 1.10
CA ASP A 215 4.29 11.16 0.75
C ASP A 215 3.31 11.73 -0.29
N LYS A 216 3.37 13.05 -0.48
CA LYS A 216 2.49 13.78 -1.39
C LYS A 216 2.73 13.52 -2.88
N TYR A 217 3.84 12.85 -3.21
CA TYR A 217 4.20 12.52 -4.59
C TYR A 217 3.74 11.12 -4.97
N SER A 218 3.31 10.32 -4.00
CA SER A 218 2.83 8.96 -4.21
C SER A 218 1.40 8.95 -4.77
N ASN A 219 1.16 8.04 -5.71
CA ASN A 219 -0.14 7.83 -6.36
C ASN A 219 -0.55 6.37 -6.23
N ILE A 220 -1.82 6.14 -5.88
CA ILE A 220 -2.37 4.81 -5.66
C ILE A 220 -3.70 4.74 -6.43
N ASN A 221 -3.77 3.82 -7.40
CA ASN A 221 -4.94 3.67 -8.26
C ASN A 221 -5.50 2.25 -8.17
N ALA A 222 -6.82 2.15 -8.07
CA ALA A 222 -7.57 0.90 -8.16
C ALA A 222 -8.92 1.17 -8.84
N ASN A 223 -8.91 1.90 -9.96
CA ASN A 223 -10.12 2.30 -10.67
C ASN A 223 -10.68 1.13 -11.50
N ALA A 224 -12.00 1.14 -11.70
CA ALA A 224 -12.60 0.57 -12.91
C ALA A 224 -12.58 1.63 -14.02
N LEU A 225 -12.01 1.31 -15.18
CA LEU A 225 -11.84 2.29 -16.26
C LEU A 225 -13.12 2.43 -17.11
N THR A 226 -13.74 1.31 -17.48
CA THR A 226 -14.88 1.27 -18.39
C THR A 226 -16.17 0.88 -17.69
N SER A 227 -16.19 -0.29 -17.03
CA SER A 227 -17.38 -0.81 -16.37
C SER A 227 -17.08 -1.46 -15.01
N GLU A 228 -18.13 -1.77 -14.26
CA GLU A 228 -18.07 -2.32 -12.90
C GLU A 228 -17.48 -1.36 -11.85
N ASP A 229 -17.44 -1.85 -10.62
CA ASP A 229 -17.17 -1.04 -9.45
C ASP A 229 -15.68 -0.71 -9.32
N GLY A 230 -15.39 0.45 -8.71
CA GLY A 230 -14.05 0.76 -8.24
C GLY A 230 -13.55 -0.28 -7.24
N GLY A 231 -12.23 -0.42 -7.17
CA GLY A 231 -11.58 -1.43 -6.34
C GLY A 231 -11.55 -1.10 -4.84
N LYS A 232 -10.47 -1.53 -4.19
CA LYS A 232 -10.25 -1.36 -2.75
C LYS A 232 -8.83 -0.88 -2.45
N VAL A 233 -8.68 0.13 -1.61
CA VAL A 233 -7.39 0.57 -1.08
C VAL A 233 -7.44 0.61 0.45
N ILE A 234 -6.48 -0.02 1.11
CA ILE A 234 -6.32 0.03 2.57
C ILE A 234 -4.93 0.54 2.89
N ILE A 235 -4.85 1.62 3.67
CA ILE A 235 -3.64 2.14 4.29
C ILE A 235 -3.81 1.97 5.80
N TRP A 236 -2.95 1.18 6.42
CA TRP A 236 -3.11 0.82 7.83
C TRP A 236 -1.79 0.79 8.60
N SER A 237 -1.85 1.13 9.89
CA SER A 237 -0.85 0.80 10.89
C SER A 237 -1.47 0.58 12.27
N ASP A 238 -0.88 -0.30 13.09
CA ASP A 238 -1.26 -0.47 14.50
C ASP A 238 -0.79 0.71 15.40
N GLY A 239 0.16 1.51 14.91
CA GLY A 239 0.63 2.74 15.54
C GLY A 239 0.22 3.96 14.72
N ASP A 240 1.19 4.52 13.99
CA ASP A 240 1.09 5.83 13.36
C ASP A 240 0.98 5.74 11.83
N THR A 241 -0.06 6.36 11.26
CA THR A 241 -0.17 6.59 9.82
C THR A 241 -0.06 8.09 9.50
N ASP A 242 0.92 8.48 8.68
CA ASP A 242 1.00 9.83 8.08
C ASP A 242 0.82 9.71 6.56
N PHE A 243 -0.37 10.08 6.09
CA PHE A 243 -0.79 9.96 4.70
C PHE A 243 -0.94 11.32 4.05
N ARG A 244 -0.21 11.53 2.95
CA ARG A 244 -0.21 12.79 2.17
C ARG A 244 -0.43 12.57 0.67
N GLY A 245 -0.58 11.31 0.24
CA GLY A 245 -0.64 10.91 -1.16
C GLY A 245 -1.98 11.14 -1.84
N ASN A 246 -2.11 10.55 -3.04
CA ASN A 246 -3.32 10.62 -3.87
C ASN A 246 -3.86 9.21 -4.12
N ILE A 247 -5.14 8.99 -3.82
CA ILE A 247 -5.83 7.71 -4.08
C ILE A 247 -7.00 7.93 -5.05
N ASN A 248 -7.09 7.10 -6.09
CA ASN A 248 -8.24 7.03 -6.99
C ASN A 248 -8.81 5.62 -7.05
N VAL A 249 -10.09 5.47 -6.73
CA VAL A 249 -10.81 4.18 -6.71
C VAL A 249 -12.22 4.38 -7.27
N ARG A 250 -12.27 4.95 -8.47
CA ARG A 250 -13.51 5.35 -9.15
C ARG A 250 -14.19 4.16 -9.81
N GLY A 251 -15.52 4.22 -9.88
CA GLY A 251 -16.34 3.30 -10.68
C GLY A 251 -16.18 3.56 -12.18
N GLY A 252 -16.52 2.55 -12.99
CA GLY A 252 -16.42 2.61 -14.44
C GLY A 252 -17.19 3.78 -15.06
N ILE A 253 -16.67 4.30 -16.18
CA ILE A 253 -17.30 5.46 -16.84
C ILE A 253 -18.67 5.12 -17.45
N GLU A 254 -18.93 3.87 -17.82
CA GLU A 254 -20.21 3.42 -18.38
C GLU A 254 -21.18 2.95 -17.29
N THR A 255 -20.70 2.15 -16.34
CA THR A 255 -21.45 1.57 -15.23
C THR A 255 -20.54 1.31 -14.03
N GLY A 256 -21.13 1.14 -12.85
CA GLY A 256 -20.42 0.73 -11.63
C GLY A 256 -20.39 1.79 -10.54
N ASP A 257 -20.37 1.33 -9.30
CA ASP A 257 -20.27 2.15 -8.11
C ASP A 257 -18.80 2.51 -7.82
N GLY A 258 -18.59 3.56 -7.04
CA GLY A 258 -17.27 3.92 -6.55
C GLY A 258 -16.77 2.89 -5.54
N GLY A 259 -15.45 2.73 -5.44
CA GLY A 259 -14.86 1.71 -4.59
C GLY A 259 -14.74 2.13 -3.12
N PHE A 260 -13.85 1.43 -2.42
CA PHE A 260 -13.64 1.61 -0.98
C PHE A 260 -12.19 2.01 -0.65
N VAL A 261 -12.04 2.98 0.25
CA VAL A 261 -10.76 3.42 0.79
C VAL A 261 -10.80 3.43 2.31
N GLU A 262 -9.81 2.83 2.96
CA GLU A 262 -9.53 3.03 4.38
C GLU A 262 -8.14 3.65 4.56
N ILE A 263 -8.02 4.66 5.42
CA ILE A 263 -6.75 5.26 5.83
C ILE A 263 -6.77 5.41 7.35
N SER A 264 -6.07 4.55 8.06
CA SER A 264 -6.16 4.48 9.52
C SER A 264 -4.81 4.16 10.16
N GLY A 265 -4.47 4.92 11.20
CA GLY A 265 -3.50 4.46 12.21
C GLY A 265 -4.28 4.19 13.48
N LYS A 266 -4.23 2.96 14.01
CA LYS A 266 -5.01 2.56 15.18
C LYS A 266 -4.81 3.48 16.38
N GLN A 267 -3.60 4.03 16.53
CA GLN A 267 -3.31 5.03 17.55
C GLN A 267 -3.42 6.43 16.95
N ASN A 268 -2.54 6.78 16.02
CA ASN A 268 -2.47 8.13 15.47
C ASN A 268 -2.64 8.14 13.95
N LEU A 269 -3.40 9.13 13.47
CA LEU A 269 -3.59 9.41 12.06
C LEU A 269 -3.31 10.88 11.77
N ASN A 270 -2.39 11.14 10.85
CA ASN A 270 -2.27 12.42 10.17
C ASN A 270 -2.68 12.26 8.70
N PHE A 271 -3.64 13.05 8.25
CA PHE A 271 -4.15 13.00 6.87
C PHE A 271 -4.07 14.37 6.21
N VAL A 272 -3.31 14.45 5.11
CA VAL A 272 -3.14 15.65 4.28
C VAL A 272 -3.24 15.30 2.77
N GLY A 273 -3.98 14.24 2.45
CA GLY A 273 -4.01 13.67 1.10
C GLY A 273 -5.23 14.03 0.27
N LYS A 274 -5.38 13.33 -0.86
CA LYS A 274 -6.57 13.38 -1.73
C LYS A 274 -7.09 11.97 -1.97
N VAL A 275 -8.42 11.83 -1.97
CA VAL A 275 -9.08 10.56 -2.26
C VAL A 275 -10.30 10.81 -3.14
N ASP A 276 -10.38 10.09 -4.26
CA ASP A 276 -11.51 10.12 -5.18
C ASP A 276 -12.08 8.71 -5.34
N VAL A 277 -13.23 8.47 -4.70
CA VAL A 277 -14.03 7.24 -4.83
C VAL A 277 -15.36 7.54 -5.56
N ASP A 278 -15.41 8.57 -6.40
CA ASP A 278 -16.63 8.97 -7.08
C ASP A 278 -17.00 8.01 -8.24
N ALA A 279 -18.26 8.03 -8.64
CA ALA A 279 -18.75 7.25 -9.78
C ALA A 279 -19.72 8.07 -10.62
N THR A 280 -19.43 8.17 -11.93
CA THR A 280 -20.22 9.00 -12.85
C THR A 280 -21.62 8.44 -13.04
N ASN A 281 -21.75 7.12 -13.15
CA ASN A 281 -22.99 6.40 -13.50
C ASN A 281 -23.40 5.36 -12.43
N GLY A 282 -22.92 5.54 -11.20
CA GLY A 282 -23.24 4.66 -10.06
C GLY A 282 -23.37 5.43 -8.75
N LYS A 283 -23.41 4.70 -7.65
CA LYS A 283 -23.32 5.28 -6.31
C LYS A 283 -21.89 5.70 -6.03
N GLN A 284 -21.73 6.76 -5.26
CA GLN A 284 -20.42 7.15 -4.76
C GLN A 284 -19.87 6.09 -3.82
N GLY A 285 -18.57 5.85 -3.90
CA GLY A 285 -17.85 4.97 -3.01
C GLY A 285 -17.71 5.54 -1.59
N SER A 286 -16.93 4.85 -0.76
CA SER A 286 -16.79 5.20 0.66
C SER A 286 -15.34 5.32 1.09
N ILE A 287 -15.09 6.27 1.99
CA ILE A 287 -13.80 6.56 2.61
C ILE A 287 -13.98 6.40 4.12
N LEU A 288 -13.15 5.57 4.74
CA LEU A 288 -13.13 5.31 6.17
C LEU A 288 -11.81 5.80 6.78
N PHE A 289 -11.93 6.49 7.91
CA PHE A 289 -10.85 6.74 8.84
C PHE A 289 -11.27 6.15 10.19
N ASP A 290 -10.42 5.34 10.83
CA ASP A 290 -10.73 4.61 12.08
C ASP A 290 -9.61 4.66 13.15
N PRO A 291 -9.08 5.83 13.55
CA PRO A 291 -8.07 5.95 14.61
C PRO A 291 -8.66 5.92 16.03
N GLU A 292 -7.79 6.04 17.05
CA GLU A 292 -8.21 6.15 18.45
C GLU A 292 -9.04 7.40 18.71
N ASP A 293 -8.55 8.58 18.31
CA ASP A 293 -9.25 9.86 18.40
C ASP A 293 -9.13 10.61 17.07
N ILE A 294 -10.14 11.43 16.75
CA ILE A 294 -10.09 12.36 15.61
C ILE A 294 -10.25 13.79 16.13
N ILE A 295 -9.29 14.64 15.78
CA ILE A 295 -9.35 16.08 16.06
C ILE A 295 -9.33 16.82 14.74
N ILE A 296 -10.42 17.53 14.43
CA ILE A 296 -10.54 18.37 13.25
C ILE A 296 -10.27 19.81 13.67
N ASN A 297 -9.14 20.34 13.21
CA ASN A 297 -8.71 21.70 13.50
C ASN A 297 -9.14 22.69 12.40
N ALA A 298 -8.98 23.99 12.71
CA ALA A 298 -9.07 25.04 11.70
C ALA A 298 -7.98 24.82 10.66
N ASP A 299 -8.29 25.19 9.41
CA ASP A 299 -7.28 25.36 8.38
C ASP A 299 -6.28 26.42 8.87
N ASP A 300 -5.06 25.99 9.15
CA ASP A 300 -3.96 26.84 9.61
C ASP A 300 -3.15 27.40 8.43
N GLY A 301 -3.58 27.14 7.19
CA GLY A 301 -2.93 27.50 5.94
C GLY A 301 -1.74 26.59 5.58
N ASN A 302 -1.46 25.58 6.42
CA ASN A 302 -0.32 24.71 6.29
C ASN A 302 -0.85 23.31 6.00
N ASP A 303 -0.56 22.74 4.83
CA ASP A 303 -0.89 21.35 4.46
C ASP A 303 -0.05 20.35 5.30
N GLU A 304 -0.16 20.40 6.62
CA GLU A 304 0.63 19.63 7.59
C GLU A 304 -0.24 18.88 8.62
N THR A 305 -1.49 19.30 8.81
CA THR A 305 -2.37 18.75 9.86
C THR A 305 -3.71 18.27 9.32
N PHE A 306 -4.32 17.32 10.04
CA PHE A 306 -5.68 16.85 9.74
C PHE A 306 -6.70 17.96 10.08
N ASP A 307 -7.21 18.61 9.03
CA ASP A 307 -8.07 19.78 9.13
C ASP A 307 -9.27 19.70 8.15
N VAL A 308 -10.11 20.74 8.16
CA VAL A 308 -11.28 20.84 7.29
C VAL A 308 -10.88 20.96 5.81
N SER A 309 -9.77 21.62 5.50
CA SER A 309 -9.32 21.82 4.12
C SER A 309 -8.93 20.49 3.46
N ASN A 310 -8.31 19.58 4.21
CA ASN A 310 -7.94 18.26 3.76
C ASN A 310 -9.15 17.34 3.58
N ILE A 311 -10.15 17.39 4.47
CA ILE A 311 -11.39 16.62 4.28
C ILE A 311 -12.15 17.12 3.04
N ASN A 312 -12.08 18.42 2.74
CA ASN A 312 -12.67 18.99 1.53
C ASN A 312 -12.04 18.50 0.22
N LYS A 313 -10.86 17.87 0.28
CA LYS A 313 -10.23 17.22 -0.89
C LYS A 313 -10.79 15.82 -1.17
N LEU A 314 -11.64 15.28 -0.30
CA LEU A 314 -12.25 13.96 -0.44
C LEU A 314 -13.53 13.97 -1.28
N LYS A 315 -13.65 13.03 -2.22
CA LYS A 315 -14.88 12.80 -3.00
C LYS A 315 -15.44 11.42 -2.74
N GLY A 316 -16.69 11.38 -2.28
CA GLY A 316 -17.37 10.15 -1.88
C GLY A 316 -18.15 10.31 -0.58
N ASN A 317 -18.64 9.18 -0.05
CA ASN A 317 -19.14 9.10 1.32
C ASN A 317 -17.96 9.06 2.29
N ILE A 318 -18.00 9.87 3.34
CA ILE A 318 -16.90 10.03 4.29
C ILE A 318 -17.37 9.55 5.65
N THR A 319 -16.65 8.60 6.23
CA THR A 319 -16.86 8.11 7.60
C THR A 319 -15.61 8.40 8.42
N LEU A 320 -15.78 9.28 9.41
CA LEU A 320 -14.84 9.51 10.49
C LEU A 320 -15.31 8.65 11.66
N SER A 321 -14.71 7.48 11.82
CA SER A 321 -14.93 6.56 12.94
C SER A 321 -13.79 6.74 13.93
N ALA A 322 -14.07 6.97 15.20
CA ALA A 322 -13.05 7.04 16.23
C ALA A 322 -13.40 6.04 17.32
N THR A 323 -12.41 5.28 17.80
CA THR A 323 -12.61 4.37 18.94
C THR A 323 -13.11 5.17 20.15
N ASN A 324 -12.46 6.30 20.44
CA ASN A 324 -12.80 7.18 21.54
C ASN A 324 -13.58 8.40 21.04
N ASN A 325 -12.93 9.53 20.78
CA ASN A 325 -13.61 10.81 20.58
C ASN A 325 -13.41 11.40 19.19
N ILE A 326 -14.40 12.17 18.76
CA ILE A 326 -14.29 13.10 17.64
C ILE A 326 -14.47 14.52 18.19
N THR A 327 -13.45 15.35 18.02
CA THR A 327 -13.50 16.76 18.43
C THR A 327 -13.37 17.66 17.22
N LEU A 328 -14.37 18.52 17.01
CA LEU A 328 -14.30 19.62 16.07
C LEU A 328 -13.95 20.90 16.82
N ASN A 329 -12.69 21.34 16.71
CA ASN A 329 -12.14 22.50 17.43
C ASN A 329 -12.32 23.83 16.68
N THR A 330 -13.06 23.84 15.58
CA THR A 330 -13.21 24.98 14.68
C THR A 330 -14.61 25.03 14.06
N ASN A 331 -14.91 26.10 13.34
CA ASN A 331 -15.96 26.05 12.32
C ASN A 331 -15.48 25.19 11.14
N ALA A 332 -16.22 24.14 10.82
CA ALA A 332 -16.03 23.32 9.63
C ALA A 332 -17.08 23.64 8.58
N TYR A 333 -16.60 24.22 7.47
CA TYR A 333 -17.39 24.43 6.26
C TYR A 333 -16.94 23.43 5.21
N PHE A 334 -17.75 22.40 4.99
CA PHE A 334 -17.47 21.43 3.95
C PHE A 334 -17.91 21.95 2.59
N VAL A 335 -17.11 21.69 1.55
CA VAL A 335 -17.47 22.03 0.17
C VAL A 335 -18.74 21.26 -0.21
N PRO A 336 -19.77 21.92 -0.76
CA PRO A 336 -20.99 21.26 -1.21
C PRO A 336 -20.69 20.11 -2.19
N SER A 337 -20.96 18.89 -1.73
CA SER A 337 -20.90 17.66 -2.52
C SER A 337 -22.08 16.80 -2.14
N ARG A 338 -22.51 15.92 -3.04
CA ARG A 338 -23.46 14.85 -2.69
C ARG A 338 -22.73 13.78 -1.85
N GLY A 339 -23.50 12.90 -1.24
CA GLY A 339 -23.02 11.81 -0.38
C GLY A 339 -23.34 12.05 1.08
N THR A 340 -22.67 11.29 1.95
CA THR A 340 -22.87 11.34 3.40
C THR A 340 -21.56 11.69 4.12
N LEU A 341 -21.64 12.50 5.17
CA LEU A 341 -20.60 12.67 6.18
C LEU A 341 -21.08 12.01 7.47
N THR A 342 -20.35 11.00 7.94
CA THR A 342 -20.61 10.29 9.19
C THR A 342 -19.52 10.62 10.21
N LEU A 343 -19.92 11.07 11.39
CA LEU A 343 -19.07 11.20 12.58
C LEU A 343 -19.50 10.15 13.59
N GLN A 344 -18.68 9.14 13.81
CA GLN A 344 -18.95 8.04 14.74
C GLN A 344 -17.86 8.00 15.81
N ALA A 345 -18.16 8.48 17.02
CA ALA A 345 -17.38 8.19 18.22
C ALA A 345 -17.88 6.89 18.89
N ASP A 346 -17.14 6.36 19.87
CA ASP A 346 -17.47 5.10 20.57
C ASP A 346 -17.65 3.93 19.57
N SER A 347 -16.74 3.81 18.59
CA SER A 347 -16.85 2.79 17.54
C SER A 347 -16.69 1.35 18.06
N ASP A 348 -16.05 1.19 19.22
CA ASP A 348 -15.90 -0.10 19.92
C ASP A 348 -17.10 -0.45 20.82
N LEU A 349 -18.07 0.48 20.96
CA LEU A 349 -19.31 0.32 21.72
C LEU A 349 -19.09 0.01 23.20
N ASN A 350 -18.00 0.53 23.79
CA ASN A 350 -17.71 0.35 25.21
C ASN A 350 -18.52 1.32 26.10
N GLY A 351 -19.26 2.25 25.49
CA GLY A 351 -20.09 3.25 26.17
C GLY A 351 -19.32 4.51 26.58
N ALA A 352 -18.10 4.68 26.08
CA ALA A 352 -17.26 5.85 26.22
C ALA A 352 -16.78 6.32 24.84
N GLY A 353 -16.78 7.63 24.65
CA GLY A 353 -16.48 8.24 23.35
C GLY A 353 -17.55 9.24 22.95
N SER A 354 -17.13 10.44 22.60
CA SER A 354 -18.05 11.55 22.36
C SER A 354 -17.73 12.29 21.08
N VAL A 355 -18.78 12.86 20.48
CA VAL A 355 -18.63 13.89 19.44
C VAL A 355 -18.79 15.25 20.10
N SER A 356 -17.73 16.05 20.10
CA SER A 356 -17.70 17.41 20.67
C SER A 356 -17.56 18.45 19.56
N LEU A 357 -18.57 19.31 19.41
CA LEU A 357 -18.59 20.40 18.46
C LEU A 357 -18.33 21.72 19.21
N LEU A 358 -17.11 22.24 19.11
CA LEU A 358 -16.75 23.55 19.67
C LEU A 358 -17.02 24.71 18.70
N GLY A 359 -17.33 24.39 17.44
CA GLY A 359 -17.70 25.35 16.40
C GLY A 359 -18.86 24.88 15.54
N TYR A 360 -19.10 25.60 14.45
CA TYR A 360 -20.15 25.33 13.47
C TYR A 360 -19.78 24.17 12.54
N LEU A 361 -20.71 23.23 12.31
CA LEU A 361 -20.55 22.16 11.32
C LEU A 361 -21.57 22.38 10.18
N TRP A 362 -21.09 22.69 8.99
CA TRP A 362 -21.90 22.75 7.77
C TRP A 362 -21.41 21.81 6.70
N ALA A 363 -22.23 20.81 6.37
CA ALA A 363 -21.87 19.78 5.40
C ALA A 363 -22.34 20.07 3.95
N GLY A 364 -22.86 21.27 3.69
CA GLY A 364 -23.43 21.64 2.39
C GLY A 364 -24.53 20.67 1.96
N LEU A 365 -24.39 20.07 0.77
CA LEU A 365 -25.35 19.12 0.20
C LEU A 365 -25.22 17.67 0.70
N ARG A 366 -24.32 17.40 1.66
CA ARG A 366 -24.13 16.06 2.22
C ARG A 366 -25.17 15.76 3.28
N ASN A 367 -25.67 14.53 3.33
CA ASN A 367 -26.34 14.04 4.53
C ASN A 367 -25.33 14.02 5.69
N ILE A 368 -25.81 14.25 6.91
CA ILE A 368 -24.99 14.20 8.12
C ILE A 368 -25.54 13.12 9.04
N ASN A 369 -24.67 12.20 9.46
CA ASN A 369 -24.94 11.22 10.51
C ASN A 369 -23.95 11.46 11.66
N ILE A 370 -24.44 11.55 12.90
CA ILE A 370 -23.58 11.72 14.08
C ILE A 370 -24.01 10.73 15.17
N SER A 371 -23.06 9.96 15.68
CA SER A 371 -23.27 9.00 16.76
C SER A 371 -22.08 8.94 17.72
N GLY A 372 -22.35 8.56 18.96
CA GLY A 372 -21.38 8.30 20.02
C GLY A 372 -22.10 8.11 21.35
N ALA A 373 -21.37 7.79 22.42
CA ALA A 373 -21.95 7.69 23.76
C ALA A 373 -22.57 9.03 24.21
N SER A 374 -22.03 10.15 23.72
CA SER A 374 -22.66 11.47 23.83
C SER A 374 -22.31 12.38 22.65
N ILE A 375 -23.18 13.36 22.38
CA ILE A 375 -22.98 14.41 21.38
C ILE A 375 -23.15 15.75 22.09
N THR A 376 -22.08 16.55 22.12
CA THR A 376 -22.07 17.85 22.80
C THR A 376 -21.78 18.96 21.82
N ALA A 377 -22.56 20.05 21.88
CA ALA A 377 -22.29 21.28 21.18
C ALA A 377 -22.03 22.41 22.19
N ASN A 378 -20.80 22.93 22.23
CA ASN A 378 -20.38 23.98 23.15
C ASN A 378 -20.21 25.31 22.39
N ASN A 379 -20.25 26.46 23.09
CA ASN A 379 -19.97 27.79 22.54
C ASN A 379 -20.75 28.16 21.26
N GLY A 380 -22.02 27.76 21.15
CA GLY A 380 -22.84 28.04 19.96
C GLY A 380 -22.61 27.09 18.79
N GLY A 381 -21.96 25.93 19.03
CA GLY A 381 -21.88 24.85 18.06
C GLY A 381 -23.27 24.47 17.53
N SER A 382 -23.40 24.35 16.22
CA SER A 382 -24.63 23.93 15.56
C SER A 382 -24.31 23.12 14.32
N ILE A 383 -25.21 22.19 13.98
CA ILE A 383 -25.09 21.30 12.83
C ILE A 383 -26.07 21.78 11.76
N SER A 384 -25.62 21.90 10.52
CA SER A 384 -26.46 22.32 9.40
C SER A 384 -26.10 21.56 8.12
N THR A 385 -27.13 21.22 7.35
CA THR A 385 -27.03 20.63 6.02
C THR A 385 -28.15 21.17 5.14
N ASP A 386 -27.86 21.32 3.85
CA ASP A 386 -28.82 21.65 2.80
C ASP A 386 -29.44 20.37 2.17
N ALA A 387 -29.09 19.19 2.69
CA ALA A 387 -29.62 17.90 2.25
C ALA A 387 -31.03 17.60 2.81
N THR A 388 -31.73 16.65 2.18
CA THR A 388 -33.12 16.30 2.51
C THR A 388 -33.27 15.38 3.73
N VAL A 389 -32.17 14.78 4.22
CA VAL A 389 -32.13 13.91 5.40
C VAL A 389 -30.98 14.35 6.30
N GLY A 390 -31.31 14.73 7.55
CA GLY A 390 -30.34 14.90 8.62
C GLY A 390 -30.81 14.08 9.82
N ASP A 391 -30.21 12.91 10.04
CA ASP A 391 -30.44 12.11 11.24
C ASP A 391 -29.33 12.43 12.25
N SER A 392 -29.51 13.52 12.99
CA SER A 392 -28.68 13.81 14.16
C SER A 392 -29.23 13.02 15.35
N GLY A 393 -28.42 12.13 15.94
CA GLY A 393 -28.68 11.61 17.29
C GLY A 393 -28.89 12.75 18.29
N ASN A 394 -29.59 12.47 19.41
CA ASN A 394 -30.03 13.45 20.41
C ASN A 394 -29.03 14.60 20.64
N ILE A 395 -29.34 15.78 20.10
CA ILE A 395 -28.64 17.02 20.44
C ILE A 395 -29.18 17.48 21.79
N THR A 396 -28.37 17.40 22.85
CA THR A 396 -28.69 18.07 24.12
C THR A 396 -28.13 19.49 24.10
N PRO A 397 -28.95 20.53 23.87
CA PRO A 397 -28.50 21.90 24.11
C PRO A 397 -28.30 22.09 25.63
N PHE A 398 -27.11 22.53 26.05
CA PHE A 398 -26.96 23.09 27.40
C PHE A 398 -27.71 24.43 27.47
N PRO A 399 -28.52 24.69 28.51
CA PRO A 399 -29.10 26.00 28.71
C PRO A 399 -28.00 26.99 29.13
N LEU A 400 -28.05 28.19 28.53
CA LEU A 400 -27.20 29.35 28.85
C LEU A 400 -27.27 29.75 30.34
#